data_AF-A0AAF0E8U5-F1
#
_entry.id   AF-A0AAF0E8U5-F1
#
_cell.length_a   1.000
_cell.length_b   1.000
_cell.length_c   1.000
_cell.angle_alpha   90.00
_cell.angle_beta   90.00
_cell.angle_gamma   90.00
#
_symmetry.space_group_name_H-M   'P 1'
#
loop_
_entity.id
_entity.type
_entity.pdbx_description
1 polymer ?
#
loop_
_entity_poly.entity_id
_entity_poly.type
_entity_poly.pdbx_seq_one_letter_code
_entity_poly.pdbx_strand_id
1 'polypeptide(L)'
;MAKSLRSSSKLAARNRKRYTESSDYAVTAAARLQQVSERLKQRMNQPKLSELEAAEDNDIQDEAMETTKAPEASTMQVDGSEGEPPRKISTSAPRGSRKEQWRKARGLSMHRKSSKSGRAKRRR
;
A
#
# COMPACT_ATOMS: atom_id res chain seq x y z
N MET A 1 -10.39 -1.37 -51.53
CA MET A 1 -10.80 -1.92 -50.21
C MET A 1 -10.21 -1.08 -49.08
N ALA A 2 -11.00 -0.70 -48.08
CA ALA A 2 -10.48 0.01 -46.92
C ALA A 2 -9.63 -0.90 -46.03
N LYS A 3 -8.62 -0.33 -45.36
CA LYS A 3 -7.76 -1.07 -44.42
C LYS A 3 -8.46 -1.23 -43.06
N SER A 4 -8.51 -2.46 -42.55
CA SER A 4 -9.03 -2.76 -41.21
C SER A 4 -8.26 -2.01 -40.10
N LEU A 5 -8.91 -1.78 -38.94
CA LEU A 5 -8.30 -1.16 -37.76
C LEU A 5 -7.04 -1.89 -37.29
N ARG A 6 -7.05 -3.22 -37.40
CA ARG A 6 -5.95 -4.12 -37.01
C ARG A 6 -5.00 -4.47 -38.16
N SER A 7 -5.11 -3.80 -39.31
CA SER A 7 -4.16 -4.00 -40.42
C SER A 7 -2.75 -3.59 -40.00
N SER A 8 -1.76 -4.41 -40.36
CA SER A 8 -0.35 -4.23 -39.99
C SER A 8 0.20 -2.86 -40.40
N SER A 9 -0.08 -2.43 -41.64
CA SER A 9 0.34 -1.11 -42.13
C SER A 9 -0.24 0.05 -41.30
N LYS A 10 -1.50 -0.06 -40.85
CA LYS A 10 -2.14 0.97 -40.03
C LYS A 10 -1.60 0.97 -38.60
N LEU A 11 -1.36 -0.20 -38.01
CA LEU A 11 -0.74 -0.33 -36.70
C LEU A 11 0.69 0.21 -36.70
N ALA A 12 1.51 -0.13 -37.70
CA ALA A 12 2.87 0.37 -37.84
C ALA A 12 2.91 1.91 -37.92
N ALA A 13 2.03 2.53 -38.70
CA ALA A 13 1.91 3.98 -38.79
C ALA A 13 1.50 4.62 -37.44
N ARG A 14 0.57 4.01 -36.71
CA ARG A 14 0.17 4.49 -35.37
C ARG A 14 1.31 4.35 -34.35
N ASN A 15 2.01 3.23 -34.37
CA ASN A 15 3.13 2.99 -33.47
C ASN A 15 4.25 3.99 -33.71
N ARG A 16 4.56 4.29 -34.97
CA ARG A 16 5.54 5.35 -35.31
C ARG A 16 5.12 6.70 -34.72
N LYS A 17 3.85 7.08 -34.84
CA LYS A 17 3.33 8.33 -34.27
C LYS A 17 3.32 8.37 -32.74
N ARG A 18 3.27 7.22 -32.05
CA ARG A 18 3.12 7.17 -30.59
C ARG A 18 4.42 6.97 -29.83
N TYR A 19 5.35 6.20 -30.40
CA TYR A 19 6.51 5.68 -29.68
C TYR A 19 7.85 6.18 -30.23
N THR A 20 7.84 7.04 -31.27
CA THR A 20 9.08 7.72 -31.66
C THR A 20 9.28 8.91 -30.73
N GLU A 21 10.50 9.06 -30.22
CA GLU A 21 10.84 10.08 -29.22
C GLU A 21 10.51 11.50 -29.70
N SER A 22 10.72 11.77 -30.99
CA SER A 22 10.44 13.06 -31.61
C SER A 22 8.98 13.28 -32.01
N SER A 23 8.07 12.34 -31.74
CA SER A 23 6.66 12.51 -32.07
C SER A 23 5.93 13.40 -31.06
N ASP A 24 5.03 14.25 -31.55
CA ASP A 24 4.20 15.14 -30.70
C ASP A 24 3.44 14.37 -29.61
N TYR A 25 3.00 13.14 -29.90
CA TYR A 25 2.32 12.29 -28.92
C TYR A 25 3.25 11.87 -27.78
N ALA A 26 4.47 11.48 -28.07
CA ALA A 26 5.45 11.10 -27.06
C ALA A 26 5.85 12.32 -26.22
N VAL A 27 6.16 13.44 -26.87
CA VAL A 27 6.56 14.71 -26.22
C VAL A 27 5.46 15.21 -25.28
N THR A 28 4.21 15.29 -25.76
CA THR A 28 3.09 15.77 -24.94
C THR A 28 2.75 14.81 -23.79
N ALA A 29 2.93 13.51 -23.97
CA ALA A 29 2.75 12.53 -22.90
C ALA A 29 3.85 12.69 -21.83
N ALA A 30 5.11 12.83 -22.24
CA ALA A 30 6.24 13.05 -21.33
C ALA A 30 6.06 14.33 -20.51
N ALA A 31 5.69 15.44 -21.15
CA ALA A 31 5.44 16.71 -20.46
C ALA A 31 4.33 16.58 -19.38
N ARG A 32 3.23 15.90 -19.68
CA ARG A 32 2.16 15.66 -18.69
C ARG A 32 2.66 14.81 -17.52
N LEU A 33 3.45 13.77 -17.78
CA LEU A 33 4.02 12.93 -16.72
C LEU A 33 4.97 13.73 -15.82
N GLN A 34 5.80 14.60 -16.40
CA GLN A 34 6.68 15.49 -15.63
C GLN A 34 5.87 16.42 -14.71
N GLN A 35 4.86 17.11 -15.24
CA GLN A 35 3.98 17.98 -14.45
C GLN A 35 3.30 17.25 -13.29
N VAL A 36 2.80 16.03 -13.53
CA VAL A 36 2.19 15.23 -12.46
C VAL A 36 3.23 14.84 -11.42
N SER A 37 4.43 14.42 -11.84
CA SER A 37 5.50 14.06 -10.91
C SER A 37 5.96 15.24 -10.04
N GLU A 38 6.02 16.45 -10.61
CA GLU A 38 6.37 17.67 -9.91
C GLU A 38 5.31 18.03 -8.87
N ARG A 39 4.01 17.99 -9.25
CA ARG A 39 2.90 18.21 -8.32
C ARG A 39 2.89 17.19 -7.18
N LEU A 40 3.22 15.93 -7.46
CA LEU A 40 3.31 14.90 -6.42
C LEU A 40 4.46 15.16 -5.46
N LYS A 41 5.65 15.53 -5.97
CA LYS A 41 6.79 15.92 -5.12
C LYS A 41 6.46 17.13 -4.25
N GLN A 42 5.77 18.12 -4.79
CA GLN A 42 5.29 19.28 -4.02
C GLN A 42 4.32 18.83 -2.91
N ARG A 43 3.33 17.99 -3.23
CA ARG A 43 2.36 17.48 -2.26
C ARG A 43 2.98 16.58 -1.18
N MET A 44 4.07 15.87 -1.48
CA MET A 44 4.76 15.05 -0.48
C MET A 44 5.46 15.87 0.60
N ASN A 45 5.88 17.09 0.27
CA ASN A 45 6.55 17.99 1.21
C ASN A 45 5.57 18.88 1.99
N GLN A 46 4.29 18.90 1.59
CA GLN A 46 3.24 19.61 2.29
C GLN A 46 2.55 18.65 3.26
N PRO A 47 2.15 19.11 4.47
CA PRO A 47 1.34 18.31 5.37
C PRO A 47 0.04 17.91 4.67
N LYS A 48 -0.51 16.75 5.04
CA LYS A 48 -1.79 16.34 4.47
C LYS A 48 -2.85 17.35 4.92
N LEU A 49 -3.79 17.70 4.04
CA LEU A 49 -4.92 18.57 4.41
C LEU A 49 -5.65 18.07 5.66
N SER A 50 -5.78 16.75 5.82
CA SER A 50 -6.35 16.12 7.02
C SER A 50 -5.55 16.35 8.31
N GLU A 51 -4.25 16.57 8.21
CA GLU A 51 -3.38 16.89 9.36
C GLU A 51 -3.46 18.39 9.70
N LEU A 52 -3.72 19.26 8.70
CA LEU A 52 -3.95 20.69 8.91
C LEU A 52 -5.34 20.97 9.50
N GLU A 53 -6.39 20.30 9.00
CA GLU A 53 -7.75 20.40 9.55
C GLU A 53 -7.82 19.91 11.01
N ALA A 54 -7.05 18.86 11.35
CA ALA A 54 -6.96 18.37 12.73
C ALA A 54 -6.14 19.29 13.66
N ALA A 55 -5.24 20.11 13.11
CA ALA A 55 -4.47 21.08 13.87
C ALA A 55 -5.28 22.36 14.18
N GLU A 56 -6.08 22.85 13.23
CA GLU A 56 -7.00 23.97 13.48
C GLU A 56 -8.08 23.63 14.52
N ASP A 57 -8.56 22.39 14.58
CA ASP A 57 -9.49 21.96 15.63
C ASP A 57 -8.84 21.82 17.03
N ASN A 58 -7.51 21.59 17.11
CA ASN A 58 -6.80 21.53 18.40
C ASN A 58 -6.45 22.92 18.94
N ASP A 59 -6.09 23.88 18.07
CA ASP A 59 -5.80 25.26 18.50
C ASP A 59 -7.05 26.00 19.03
N ILE A 60 -8.26 25.56 18.67
CA ILE A 60 -9.53 26.08 19.22
C ILE A 60 -9.92 25.36 20.52
N GLN A 61 -9.49 24.10 20.71
CA GLN A 61 -9.84 23.31 21.90
C GLN A 61 -8.89 23.50 23.09
N ASP A 62 -7.62 23.85 22.86
CA ASP A 62 -6.65 24.04 23.95
C ASP A 62 -6.88 25.33 24.77
N GLU A 63 -7.54 26.36 24.23
CA GLU A 63 -7.94 27.54 25.04
C GLU A 63 -9.22 27.31 25.88
N ALA A 64 -9.96 26.21 25.66
CA ALA A 64 -11.25 25.96 26.31
C ALA A 64 -11.21 24.93 27.44
N MET A 65 -10.09 24.22 27.67
CA MET A 65 -10.03 23.07 28.59
C MET A 65 -9.22 23.26 29.87
N GLU A 66 -8.74 24.47 30.19
CA GLU A 66 -7.94 24.71 31.42
C GLU A 66 -8.76 25.08 32.67
N THR A 67 -10.10 24.95 32.66
CA THR A 67 -10.93 25.37 33.81
C THR A 67 -12.02 24.38 34.25
N THR A 68 -11.76 23.07 34.35
CA THR A 68 -12.64 22.20 35.18
C THR A 68 -11.91 20.97 35.76
N LYS A 69 -11.39 21.19 36.97
CA LYS A 69 -11.10 20.27 38.09
C LYS A 69 -11.88 18.93 38.09
N ALA A 70 -11.16 17.79 38.10
CA ALA A 70 -11.60 16.46 38.57
C ALA A 70 -11.73 16.46 40.12
N PRO A 71 -12.50 15.57 40.81
CA PRO A 71 -12.43 14.09 40.73
C PRO A 71 -13.83 13.41 40.76
N GLU A 72 -13.95 12.10 40.52
CA GLU A 72 -14.11 11.09 41.58
C GLU A 72 -14.30 9.69 40.94
N ALA A 73 -13.87 8.68 41.66
CA ALA A 73 -13.72 7.31 41.22
C ALA A 73 -15.05 6.54 41.17
N SER A 74 -15.23 5.67 40.16
CA SER A 74 -16.15 4.54 40.26
C SER A 74 -15.41 3.27 39.87
N THR A 75 -14.90 2.62 40.91
CA THR A 75 -14.33 1.28 40.92
C THR A 75 -15.44 0.26 40.64
N MET A 76 -15.37 -0.45 39.52
CA MET A 76 -16.15 -1.67 39.31
C MET A 76 -15.32 -2.87 39.76
N GLN A 77 -15.64 -3.39 40.94
CA GLN A 77 -15.25 -4.73 41.38
C GLN A 77 -15.80 -5.79 40.40
N VAL A 78 -14.94 -6.67 39.90
CA VAL A 78 -15.35 -7.97 39.33
C VAL A 78 -14.71 -9.04 40.21
N ASP A 79 -15.51 -9.62 41.10
CA ASP A 79 -15.17 -10.80 41.89
C ASP A 79 -15.18 -12.05 40.99
N GLY A 80 -14.07 -12.80 40.99
CA GLY A 80 -13.97 -14.06 40.25
C GLY A 80 -12.54 -14.50 39.97
N SER A 81 -11.70 -14.62 41.00
CA SER A 81 -10.44 -15.37 40.91
C SER A 81 -10.73 -16.87 40.94
N GLU A 82 -10.21 -17.63 39.96
CA GLU A 82 -9.65 -19.00 40.06
C GLU A 82 -9.36 -19.54 38.64
N GLY A 83 -8.09 -19.54 38.20
CA GLY A 83 -7.65 -20.27 36.99
C GLY A 83 -6.44 -19.70 36.23
N GLU A 84 -5.24 -20.24 36.49
CA GLU A 84 -3.94 -20.00 35.83
C GLU A 84 -3.36 -18.56 35.85
N PRO A 85 -2.03 -18.37 36.07
CA PRO A 85 -1.41 -17.08 35.79
C PRO A 85 -1.63 -16.75 34.31
N PRO A 86 -2.00 -15.50 33.96
CA PRO A 86 -2.25 -15.14 32.57
C PRO A 86 -0.99 -15.41 31.77
N ARG A 87 -1.06 -16.44 30.91
CA ARG A 87 0.02 -16.74 29.98
C ARG A 87 0.25 -15.45 29.20
N LYS A 88 1.49 -14.94 29.20
CA LYS A 88 1.86 -13.78 28.40
C LYS A 88 1.64 -14.14 26.93
N ILE A 89 0.44 -13.85 26.41
CA ILE A 89 0.11 -14.01 25.00
C ILE A 89 0.85 -12.89 24.28
N SER A 90 2.07 -13.20 23.83
CA SER A 90 2.80 -12.29 22.98
C SER A 90 2.07 -12.18 21.64
N THR A 91 1.40 -11.05 21.43
CA THR A 91 0.75 -10.69 20.16
C THR A 91 1.77 -10.42 19.05
N SER A 92 3.07 -10.42 19.37
CA SER A 92 4.18 -10.25 18.44
C SER A 92 4.70 -11.56 17.83
N ALA A 93 3.92 -12.65 17.92
CA ALA A 93 4.29 -13.88 17.21
C ALA A 93 4.48 -13.60 15.71
N PRO A 94 5.50 -14.20 15.06
CA PRO A 94 5.78 -13.94 13.66
C PRO A 94 4.55 -14.27 12.81
N ARG A 95 4.01 -13.26 12.12
CA ARG A 95 2.90 -13.39 11.18
C ARG A 95 3.42 -14.06 9.91
N GLY A 96 3.74 -15.35 10.02
CA GLY A 96 4.11 -16.18 8.87
C GLY A 96 3.02 -16.17 7.80
N SER A 97 3.37 -16.52 6.58
CA SER A 97 2.41 -16.61 5.48
C SER A 97 1.39 -17.72 5.78
N ARG A 98 0.13 -17.55 5.37
CA ARG A 98 -0.91 -18.60 5.46
C ARG A 98 -0.45 -19.94 4.87
N LYS A 99 0.41 -19.88 3.84
CA LYS A 99 1.03 -21.06 3.22
C LYS A 99 2.00 -21.79 4.15
N GLU A 100 2.75 -21.07 4.98
CA GLU A 100 3.68 -21.63 5.95
C GLU A 100 2.92 -22.31 7.10
N GLN A 101 1.84 -21.68 7.57
CA GLN A 101 0.95 -22.26 8.58
C GLN A 101 0.31 -23.56 8.10
N TRP A 102 -0.23 -23.57 6.86
CA TRP A 102 -0.82 -24.78 6.27
C TRP A 102 0.20 -25.90 6.06
N ARG A 103 1.44 -25.55 5.66
CA ARG A 103 2.53 -26.53 5.49
C ARG A 103 2.96 -27.10 6.83
N LYS A 104 3.16 -26.26 7.85
CA LYS A 104 3.48 -26.69 9.23
C LYS A 104 2.40 -27.61 9.80
N ALA A 105 1.12 -27.25 9.65
CA ALA A 105 -0.01 -28.05 10.11
C ALA A 105 -0.10 -29.43 9.43
N ARG A 106 0.43 -29.56 8.22
CA ARG A 106 0.46 -30.83 7.46
C ARG A 106 1.81 -31.54 7.49
N GLY A 107 2.78 -31.07 8.28
CA GLY A 107 4.13 -31.65 8.35
C GLY A 107 4.97 -31.47 7.06
N LEU A 108 4.58 -30.56 6.16
CA LEU A 108 5.37 -30.25 4.96
C LEU A 108 6.47 -29.23 5.29
N SER A 109 7.66 -29.41 4.68
CA SER A 109 8.81 -28.50 4.84
C SER A 109 8.45 -27.05 4.50
N MET A 110 8.90 -26.05 5.26
CA MET A 110 8.55 -24.64 4.98
C MET A 110 9.07 -24.16 3.62
N HIS A 111 10.24 -24.64 3.21
CA HIS A 111 10.82 -24.36 1.90
C HIS A 111 10.44 -25.46 0.90
N ARG A 112 9.96 -25.08 -0.30
CA ARG A 112 9.95 -26.00 -1.44
C ARG A 112 11.41 -26.28 -1.77
N LYS A 113 11.86 -27.53 -1.71
CA LYS A 113 13.16 -27.93 -2.27
C LYS A 113 13.17 -27.38 -3.70
N SER A 114 14.11 -26.47 -4.01
CA SER A 114 14.25 -25.93 -5.35
C SER A 114 14.64 -27.10 -6.26
N SER A 115 13.66 -27.71 -6.92
CA SER A 115 13.98 -28.57 -8.04
C SER A 115 14.62 -27.65 -9.06
N LYS A 116 15.92 -27.84 -9.31
CA LYS A 116 16.57 -27.42 -10.54
C LYS A 116 15.96 -28.22 -11.71
N SER A 117 14.65 -28.16 -11.88
CA SER A 117 13.95 -28.61 -13.08
C SER A 117 13.98 -27.41 -14.03
N GLY A 118 14.82 -27.54 -15.05
CA GLY A 118 15.33 -26.48 -15.88
C GLY A 118 14.30 -25.44 -16.33
N ARG A 119 14.76 -24.19 -16.41
CA ARG A 119 14.09 -23.15 -17.19
C ARG A 119 13.78 -23.74 -18.56
N ALA A 120 12.50 -23.91 -18.89
CA ALA A 120 12.08 -24.27 -20.23
C ALA A 120 12.71 -23.24 -21.19
N LYS A 121 13.57 -23.73 -22.09
CA LYS A 121 14.27 -22.90 -23.07
C LYS A 121 13.19 -22.27 -23.95
N ARG A 122 12.87 -21.00 -23.70
CA ARG A 122 11.95 -20.22 -24.56
C ARG A 122 12.58 -20.22 -25.95
N ARG A 123 11.96 -20.95 -26.88
CA ARG A 123 12.34 -20.90 -28.29
C ARG A 123 12.10 -19.47 -28.75
N ARG A 124 13.18 -18.84 -29.22
CA ARG A 124 13.12 -17.55 -29.90
C ARG A 124 12.39 -17.71 -31.22
#